data_AF-A0A2P6U2L6-F1
#
_entry.id   AF-A0A2P6U2L6-F1
#
_cell.length_a   1.000
_cell.length_b   1.000
_cell.length_c   1.000
_cell.angle_alpha   90.00
_cell.angle_beta   90.00
_cell.angle_gamma   90.00
#
_symmetry.space_group_name_H-M   'P 1'
#
loop_
_entity.id
_entity.type
_entity.pdbx_description
1 polymer ?
#
loop_
_entity_poly.entity_id
_entity_poly.type
_entity_poly.pdbx_seq_one_letter_code
_entity_poly.pdbx_strand_id
1 'polypeptide(L)'
;MYVPELSSAAGYSDLPTEVLSAVGHTPAPVCAAEGCTSTENLRKCSGCHAVRYCSEACSRAHWRAHKAECRRLQAAAAAASSGSPES
;
A
#
# COMPACT_ATOMS: atom_id res chain seq x y z
N MET A 1 -27.25 20.14 -47.03
CA MET A 1 -28.32 19.73 -46.09
C MET A 1 -27.75 18.64 -45.21
N TYR A 2 -27.62 18.98 -43.93
CA TYR A 2 -27.41 18.19 -42.71
C TYR A 2 -26.87 16.74 -42.79
N VAL A 3 -25.66 16.53 -42.28
CA VAL A 3 -25.20 15.23 -41.76
C VAL A 3 -25.58 15.16 -40.27
N PRO A 4 -26.38 14.18 -39.82
CA PRO A 4 -26.62 14.01 -38.39
C PRO A 4 -25.34 13.49 -37.73
N GLU A 5 -24.71 14.30 -36.90
CA GLU A 5 -23.68 13.82 -35.98
C GLU A 5 -24.31 12.80 -35.03
N LEU A 6 -23.90 11.54 -35.18
CA LEU A 6 -24.17 10.49 -34.21
C LEU A 6 -23.42 10.80 -32.91
N SER A 7 -24.02 11.69 -32.13
CA SER A 7 -23.85 11.77 -30.70
C SER A 7 -24.35 10.46 -30.10
N SER A 8 -23.44 9.60 -29.60
CA SER A 8 -23.72 8.73 -28.45
C SER A 8 -22.50 7.94 -28.00
N ALA A 9 -22.04 8.32 -26.80
CA ALA A 9 -21.41 7.49 -25.80
C ALA A 9 -20.10 6.78 -26.19
N ALA A 10 -18.97 7.43 -25.90
CA ALA A 10 -17.82 6.72 -25.39
C ALA A 10 -18.24 6.00 -24.09
N GLY A 11 -18.76 4.79 -24.24
CA GLY A 11 -18.96 3.86 -23.15
C GLY A 11 -17.60 3.49 -22.61
N TYR A 12 -17.34 3.83 -21.34
CA TYR A 12 -16.22 3.32 -20.53
C TYR A 12 -16.35 1.81 -20.27
N SER A 13 -16.99 1.06 -21.16
CA SER A 13 -17.29 -0.36 -21.01
C SER A 13 -16.35 -1.25 -21.83
N ASP A 14 -15.47 -0.66 -22.65
CA ASP A 14 -14.45 -1.38 -23.40
C ASP A 14 -13.07 -0.73 -23.20
N LEU A 15 -12.60 -0.67 -21.95
CA LEU A 15 -11.17 -0.53 -21.70
C LEU A 15 -10.57 -1.94 -21.64
N PRO A 16 -9.57 -2.27 -22.48
CA PRO A 16 -8.90 -3.56 -22.38
C PRO A 16 -8.31 -3.67 -20.97
N THR A 17 -8.43 -4.84 -20.33
CA THR A 17 -7.85 -5.09 -19.00
C THR A 17 -6.35 -4.73 -18.93
N GLU A 18 -5.69 -4.64 -20.09
CA GLU A 18 -4.32 -4.22 -20.29
C GLU A 18 -4.04 -2.75 -19.89
N VAL A 19 -5.02 -1.85 -20.00
CA VAL A 19 -4.88 -0.45 -19.52
C VAL A 19 -5.24 -0.27 -18.05
N LEU A 20 -5.94 -1.23 -17.42
CA LEU A 20 -6.21 -1.19 -15.97
C LEU A 20 -4.95 -1.51 -15.16
N SER A 21 -4.06 -2.34 -15.71
CA SER A 21 -2.74 -2.64 -15.12
C SER A 21 -1.80 -1.42 -15.08
N ALA A 22 -2.02 -0.40 -15.92
CA ALA A 22 -1.17 0.79 -15.98
C ALA A 22 -1.53 1.85 -14.92
N VAL A 23 -2.73 1.81 -14.35
CA VAL A 23 -3.11 2.69 -13.25
C VAL A 23 -2.68 2.02 -11.95
N GLY A 24 -1.39 2.13 -11.65
CA GLY A 24 -0.77 1.67 -10.41
C GLY A 24 -1.34 2.38 -9.20
N HIS A 25 -2.54 2.00 -8.78
CA HIS A 25 -3.13 2.36 -7.49
C HIS A 25 -2.36 1.64 -6.39
N THR A 26 -1.12 2.08 -6.17
CA THR A 26 -0.38 1.74 -4.97
C THR A 26 -1.09 2.47 -3.83
N PRO A 27 -1.75 1.74 -2.90
CA PRO A 27 -2.42 2.40 -1.80
C PRO A 27 -1.37 3.16 -1.00
N ALA A 28 -1.65 4.44 -0.75
CA ALA A 28 -0.78 5.27 0.06
C ALA A 28 -0.55 4.57 1.41
N PRO A 29 0.68 4.61 1.95
CA PRO A 29 0.97 3.97 3.22
C PRO A 29 0.13 4.64 4.33
N VAL A 30 -0.73 3.85 4.97
CA VAL A 30 -1.58 4.25 6.10
C VAL A 30 -1.02 3.73 7.42
N CYS A 31 -1.35 4.42 8.52
CA CYS A 31 -0.99 3.98 9.86
C CYS A 31 -1.63 2.61 10.15
N ALA A 32 -0.84 1.64 10.59
CA ALA A 32 -1.30 0.29 10.92
C ALA A 32 -1.97 0.18 12.30
N ALA A 33 -2.35 1.30 12.92
CA ALA A 33 -2.98 1.29 14.23
C ALA A 33 -4.50 1.30 14.07
N GLU A 34 -5.17 0.47 14.87
CA GLU A 34 -6.62 0.39 14.91
C GLU A 34 -7.24 1.78 15.17
N GLY A 35 -8.12 2.21 14.26
CA GLY A 35 -8.79 3.52 14.36
C GLY A 35 -7.93 4.72 13.94
N CYS A 36 -6.75 4.52 13.36
CA CYS A 36 -5.90 5.60 12.84
C CYS A 36 -5.79 5.54 11.31
N THR A 37 -6.21 6.61 10.63
CA THR A 37 -6.15 6.74 9.16
C THR A 37 -5.09 7.72 8.69
N SER A 38 -4.17 8.13 9.57
CA SER A 38 -3.09 9.05 9.22
C SER A 38 -2.21 8.44 8.12
N THR A 39 -1.93 9.24 7.10
CA THR A 39 -1.01 8.95 5.99
C THR A 39 0.25 9.84 6.04
N GLU A 40 0.36 10.67 7.08
CA GLU A 40 1.49 11.59 7.28
C GLU A 40 2.39 11.14 8.43
N ASN A 41 3.69 11.46 8.34
CA ASN A 41 4.69 11.16 9.37
C ASN A 41 4.81 9.68 9.72
N LEU A 42 4.58 8.79 8.76
CA LEU A 42 4.60 7.35 8.98
C LEU A 42 6.02 6.83 9.17
N ARG A 43 6.31 6.42 10.40
CA ARG A 43 7.55 5.77 10.80
C ARG A 43 7.40 4.26 10.66
N LYS A 44 8.34 3.62 9.96
CA LYS A 44 8.40 2.16 9.88
C LYS A 44 8.69 1.58 11.27
N CYS A 45 8.15 0.40 11.57
CA CYS A 45 8.53 -0.33 12.77
C CYS A 45 10.03 -0.67 12.73
N SER A 46 10.81 -0.22 13.71
CA SER A 46 12.27 -0.45 13.75
C SER A 46 12.69 -1.92 13.89
N GLY A 47 11.74 -2.83 14.16
CA GLY A 47 12.01 -4.26 14.25
C GLY A 47 11.87 -4.99 12.91
N CYS A 48 10.69 -4.90 12.31
CA CYS A 48 10.35 -5.64 11.10
C CYS A 48 10.35 -4.80 9.81
N HIS A 49 10.34 -3.47 9.92
CA HIS A 49 10.20 -2.50 8.81
C HIS A 49 8.99 -2.68 7.87
N ALA A 50 8.08 -3.61 8.16
CA ALA A 50 6.94 -3.96 7.30
C ALA A 50 5.74 -3.02 7.49
N VAL A 51 5.40 -2.72 8.74
CA VAL A 51 4.28 -1.83 9.09
C VAL A 51 4.77 -0.43 9.43
N ARG A 52 3.86 0.54 9.36
CA ARG A 52 4.15 1.95 9.62
C ARG A 52 3.16 2.55 10.62
N TYR A 53 3.64 3.48 11.44
CA TYR A 53 2.86 4.18 12.46
C TYR A 53 3.14 5.68 12.40
N CYS A 54 2.11 6.51 12.52
CA CYS A 54 2.30 7.97 12.58
C CYS A 54 2.94 8.45 13.90
N SER A 55 2.86 7.64 14.97
CA SER A 55 3.40 7.96 16.29
C SER A 55 3.78 6.72 17.10
N GLU A 56 4.57 6.90 18.16
CA GLU A 56 4.85 5.83 19.13
C GLU A 56 3.59 5.37 19.88
N ALA A 57 2.61 6.27 20.10
CA ALA A 57 1.35 5.91 20.73
C ALA A 57 0.60 4.87 19.87
N CYS A 58 0.52 5.07 18.57
CA CYS A 58 -0.08 4.13 17.62
C CYS A 58 0.65 2.78 17.58
N SER A 59 1.99 2.81 17.58
CA SER A 59 2.81 1.59 17.64
C SER A 59 2.56 0.81 18.94
N ARG A 60 2.51 1.49 20.10
CA ARG A 60 2.28 0.87 21.41
C ARG A 60 0.85 0.33 21.56
N ALA A 61 -0.14 1.04 21.02
CA ALA A 61 -1.52 0.58 20.99
C ALA A 61 -1.66 -0.72 20.18
N HIS A 62 -1.05 -0.77 18.99
CA HIS A 62 -1.08 -1.95 18.13
C HIS A 62 -0.08 -3.06 18.54
N TRP A 63 0.88 -2.76 19.43
CA TRP A 63 1.99 -3.65 19.78
C TRP A 63 1.54 -5.05 20.24
N ARG A 64 0.44 -5.15 21.00
CA ARG A 64 -0.04 -6.44 21.52
C ARG A 64 -0.40 -7.41 20.39
N ALA A 65 -1.02 -6.91 19.32
CA ALA A 65 -1.34 -7.68 18.12
C ALA A 65 -0.11 -7.83 17.19
N HIS A 66 0.65 -6.75 17.03
CA HIS A 66 1.81 -6.72 16.12
C HIS A 66 3.00 -7.57 16.60
N LYS A 67 3.22 -7.74 17.90
CA LYS A 67 4.46 -8.33 18.47
C LYS A 67 4.81 -9.70 17.90
N ALA A 68 3.83 -10.58 17.74
CA ALA A 68 4.05 -11.92 17.20
C ALA A 68 4.51 -11.85 15.74
N GLU A 69 3.80 -11.06 14.94
CA GLU A 69 4.10 -10.87 13.52
C GLU A 69 5.42 -10.12 13.31
N CYS A 70 5.70 -9.10 14.13
CA CYS A 70 6.97 -8.37 14.10
C CYS A 70 8.17 -9.29 14.22
N ARG A 71 8.10 -10.31 15.10
CA ARG A 71 9.19 -11.29 15.27
C ARG A 71 9.35 -12.19 14.05
N ARG A 72 8.25 -12.64 13.46
CA ARG A 72 8.28 -13.47 12.23
C ARG A 72 8.87 -12.69 11.06
N LEU A 73 8.42 -11.45 10.87
CA LEU A 73 8.89 -10.57 9.80
C LEU A 73 10.33 -10.14 10.01
N GLN A 74 10.77 -9.89 11.24
CA GLN A 74 12.17 -9.60 11.54
C GLN A 74 13.09 -10.78 11.17
N ALA A 75 12.68 -12.01 11.47
CA ALA A 75 13.42 -13.21 11.07
C ALA A 75 13.44 -13.37 9.53
N ALA A 76 12.30 -13.14 8.88
CA ALA A 76 12.21 -13.19 7.42
C ALA A 76 13.06 -12.09 6.74
N ALA A 77 13.08 -10.87 7.30
CA ALA A 77 13.89 -9.77 6.79
C ALA A 77 15.39 -10.05 6.92
N ALA A 78 15.83 -10.69 8.02
CA ALA A 78 17.21 -11.14 8.15
C ALA A 78 17.58 -12.18 7.08
N ALA A 79 16.65 -13.07 6.72
CA ALA A 79 16.84 -14.04 5.65
C ALA A 79 16.75 -13.43 4.24
N ALA A 80 15.98 -12.35 4.04
CA ALA A 80 15.79 -11.69 2.75
C ALA A 80 16.84 -10.62 2.44
N SER A 81 17.50 -10.06 3.47
CA SER A 81 18.54 -9.02 3.30
C SER A 81 19.88 -9.58 2.78
N SER A 82 19.99 -10.89 2.53
CA SER A 82 21.04 -11.51 1.72
C SER A 82 20.69 -11.58 0.22
N GLY A 83 19.52 -11.08 -0.18
CA GLY A 83 19.13 -10.89 -1.58
C GLY A 83 19.36 -9.45 -2.03
N SER A 84 20.47 -9.23 -2.72
CA SER A 84 20.81 -8.01 -3.46
C SER A 84 19.67 -7.60 -4.41
N PRO A 85 19.16 -6.36 -4.40
CA PRO A 85 18.62 -5.77 -5.62
C PRO A 85 19.80 -5.40 -6.52
N GLU A 86 20.05 -6.25 -7.52
CA GLU A 86 20.48 -5.90 -8.89
C GLU A 86 21.14 -4.52 -9.11
N SER A 87 22.47 -4.49 -9.26
CA SER A 87 23.26 -3.89 -10.37
C SER A 87 24.72 -3.68 -9.97
#